data_AF-A0A9E1H094-F1
#
_entry.id   AF-A0A9E1H094-F1
#
_cell.length_a   1.000
_cell.length_b   1.000
_cell.length_c   1.000
_cell.angle_alpha   90.00
_cell.angle_beta   90.00
_cell.angle_gamma   90.00
#
_symmetry.space_group_name_H-M   'P 1'
#
loop_
_entity.id
_entity.type
_entity.pdbx_description
1 polymer ?
#
loop_
_entity_poly.entity_id
_entity_poly.type
_entity_poly.pdbx_seq_one_letter_code
_entity_poly.pdbx_strand_id
1 'polypeptide(L)'
;MERTLETITINNALEVVRLKGELKFKHPLGYTRPSGYCFKHPVKGFFAFKGDTEPYMPCGGKKALLSIIRSGGFFNFDNVVWLQPLN
;
A
#
# COMPACT_ATOMS: atom_id res chain seq x y z
N MET A 1 -2.14 -22.44 7.38
CA MET A 1 -1.27 -21.89 6.32
C MET A 1 -0.44 -20.80 7.00
N GLU A 2 0.88 -20.78 6.84
CA GLU A 2 1.79 -19.85 7.53
C GLU A 2 2.39 -18.81 6.58
N ARG A 3 2.84 -17.67 7.11
CA ARG A 3 3.51 -16.63 6.31
C ARG A 3 4.93 -17.06 5.96
N THR A 4 5.37 -16.80 4.73
CA THR A 4 6.76 -17.03 4.31
C THR A 4 7.72 -16.00 4.91
N LEU A 5 9.02 -16.29 4.94
CA LEU A 5 10.05 -15.34 5.40
C LEU A 5 10.05 -14.04 4.58
N GLU A 6 9.85 -14.15 3.26
CA GLU A 6 9.71 -13.00 2.38
C GLU A 6 8.49 -12.14 2.78
N THR A 7 7.33 -12.77 3.01
CA THR A 7 6.12 -12.07 3.45
C THR A 7 6.35 -11.34 4.77
N ILE A 8 6.99 -11.99 5.75
CA ILE A 8 7.32 -11.38 7.04
C ILE A 8 8.25 -10.18 6.85
N THR A 9 9.27 -10.32 5.99
CA THR A 9 10.24 -9.25 5.69
C THR A 9 9.54 -8.03 5.08
N ILE A 10 8.66 -8.25 4.09
CA ILE A 10 7.90 -7.17 3.46
C ILE A 10 6.97 -6.50 4.49
N ASN A 11 6.23 -7.27 5.28
CA ASN A 11 5.34 -6.74 6.33
C ASN A 11 6.09 -5.85 7.33
N ASN A 12 7.28 -6.28 7.78
CA ASN A 12 8.09 -5.52 8.72
C ASN A 12 8.62 -4.20 8.15
N ALA A 13 8.73 -4.11 6.83
CA ALA A 13 9.18 -2.90 6.14
C ALA A 13 8.03 -1.96 5.75
N LEU A 14 6.76 -2.32 5.98
CA LEU A 14 5.62 -1.46 5.64
C LEU A 14 5.49 -0.27 6.58
N GLU A 15 5.42 0.92 6.01
CA GLU A 15 5.17 2.18 6.69
C GLU A 15 3.74 2.65 6.42
N VAL A 16 3.05 3.11 7.47
CA VAL A 16 1.78 3.83 7.31
C VAL A 16 2.06 5.29 7.05
N VAL A 17 1.79 5.74 5.82
CA VAL A 17 2.02 7.12 5.38
C VAL A 17 0.70 7.83 5.07
N ARG A 18 0.72 9.15 5.08
CA ARG A 18 -0.44 9.98 4.69
C ARG A 18 -0.13 10.72 3.40
N LEU A 19 -0.96 10.50 2.39
CA LEU A 19 -1.01 11.30 1.18
C LEU A 19 -1.96 12.49 1.40
N LYS A 20 -1.62 13.63 0.80
CA LYS A 20 -2.35 14.90 0.85
C LYS A 20 -2.72 15.41 -0.55
N GLY A 21 -2.68 14.55 -1.57
CA GLY A 21 -2.95 14.90 -2.98
C GLY A 21 -1.77 15.53 -3.73
N GLU A 22 -0.56 15.42 -3.18
CA GLU A 22 0.69 15.93 -3.77
C GLU A 22 1.29 14.97 -4.80
N LEU A 23 1.10 13.66 -4.63
CA LEU A 23 1.60 12.64 -5.56
C LEU A 23 0.57 12.31 -6.64
N LYS A 24 1.06 12.09 -7.86
CA LYS A 24 0.25 11.63 -8.99
C LYS A 24 0.46 10.15 -9.22
N PHE A 25 -0.59 9.38 -9.40
CA PHE A 25 -0.49 7.97 -9.82
C PHE A 25 -1.12 7.78 -11.19
N LYS A 26 -0.54 6.89 -12.02
CA LYS A 26 -1.01 6.65 -13.38
C LYS A 26 -2.41 6.03 -13.36
N HIS A 27 -3.31 6.62 -14.14
CA HIS A 27 -4.66 6.10 -14.37
C HIS A 27 -4.89 5.95 -15.89
N PRO A 28 -5.73 5.01 -16.38
CA PRO A 28 -5.96 4.83 -17.82
C PRO A 28 -6.28 6.11 -18.61
N LEU A 29 -6.97 7.08 -17.98
CA LEU A 29 -7.38 8.35 -18.60
C LEU A 29 -6.54 9.56 -18.13
N GLY A 30 -5.41 9.34 -17.46
CA GLY A 30 -4.56 10.43 -16.96
C GLY A 30 -3.86 10.07 -15.66
N TYR A 31 -4.20 10.77 -14.58
CA TYR A 31 -3.64 10.51 -13.26
C TYR A 31 -4.65 10.79 -12.13
N THR A 32 -4.40 10.18 -10.98
CA THR A 32 -5.12 10.45 -9.73
C THR A 32 -4.21 11.11 -8.71
N ARG A 33 -4.78 11.84 -7.76
CA ARG A 33 -4.08 12.51 -6.64
C ARG A 33 -4.72 12.13 -5.32
N PRO A 34 -4.52 10.89 -4.86
CA PRO A 34 -5.19 10.38 -3.68
C PRO A 34 -4.79 11.15 -2.41
N SER A 35 -5.74 11.29 -1.49
CA SER A 35 -5.55 11.89 -0.17
C SER A 35 -6.11 10.94 0.88
N GLY A 36 -5.26 10.46 1.77
CA GLY A 36 -5.63 9.36 2.67
C GLY A 36 -4.42 8.69 3.30
N TYR A 37 -4.67 7.68 4.15
CA TYR A 37 -3.61 6.84 4.69
C TYR A 37 -3.49 5.57 3.88
N CYS A 38 -2.26 5.15 3.60
CA CYS A 38 -1.94 3.92 2.87
C CYS A 38 -0.64 3.30 3.40
N PHE A 39 -0.30 2.12 2.87
CA PHE A 39 1.00 1.48 3.11
C PHE A 39 2.02 1.88 2.03
N LYS A 40 3.26 2.12 2.47
CA LYS A 40 4.43 2.29 1.60
C LYS A 40 5.54 1.36 2.06
N HIS A 41 6.17 0.67 1.13
CA HIS A 41 7.43 -0.02 1.35
C HIS A 41 8.58 0.92 0.91
N PRO A 42 9.66 1.06 1.69
CA PRO A 42 10.73 2.03 1.41
C PRO A 42 11.39 1.83 0.03
N VAL A 43 11.63 0.57 -0.36
CA VAL A 43 12.20 0.21 -1.67
C VAL A 43 11.15 -0.03 -2.76
N LYS A 44 10.06 -0.75 -2.45
CA LYS A 44 9.13 -1.22 -3.48
C LYS A 44 8.11 -0.17 -3.92
N GLY A 45 7.72 0.79 -3.08
CA GLY A 45 6.71 1.81 -3.41
C GLY A 45 5.40 1.68 -2.62
N PHE A 46 4.30 2.17 -3.19
CA PHE A 46 3.00 2.19 -2.53
C PHE A 46 2.24 0.88 -2.76
N PHE A 47 1.71 0.29 -1.68
CA PHE A 47 0.95 -0.95 -1.75
C PHE A 47 -0.40 -0.72 -2.44
N ALA A 48 -0.75 -1.55 -3.42
CA ALA A 48 -2.08 -1.62 -4.02
C ALA A 48 -2.40 -3.06 -4.43
N PHE A 49 -3.67 -3.39 -4.64
CA PHE A 49 -4.03 -4.69 -5.19
C PHE A 49 -3.92 -4.69 -6.72
N LYS A 50 -3.66 -5.87 -7.29
CA LYS A 50 -3.59 -6.03 -8.74
C LYS A 50 -4.88 -5.56 -9.40
N GLY A 51 -4.77 -4.61 -10.33
CA GLY A 51 -5.90 -3.96 -11.00
C GLY A 51 -6.20 -2.56 -10.48
N ASP A 52 -5.76 -2.24 -9.26
CA ASP A 52 -5.89 -0.89 -8.71
C ASP A 52 -4.85 0.06 -9.34
N THR A 53 -5.26 1.30 -9.51
CA THR A 53 -4.43 2.41 -10.01
C THR A 53 -4.08 3.41 -8.92
N GLU A 54 -4.60 3.18 -7.70
CA GLU A 54 -4.35 3.98 -6.51
C GLU A 54 -3.83 3.10 -5.37
N PRO A 55 -3.05 3.65 -4.43
CA PRO A 55 -2.66 2.94 -3.23
C PRO A 55 -3.88 2.45 -2.45
N TYR A 56 -3.76 1.29 -1.81
CA TYR A 56 -4.81 0.77 -0.94
C TYR A 56 -5.05 1.71 0.25
N MET A 57 -6.23 2.33 0.28
CA MET A 57 -6.68 3.27 1.30
C MET A 57 -8.01 2.80 1.88
N PRO A 58 -8.01 1.93 2.92
CA PRO A 58 -9.25 1.43 3.49
C PRO A 58 -10.08 2.56 4.11
N CYS A 59 -11.41 2.47 4.07
CA CYS A 59 -12.32 3.47 4.63
C CYS A 59 -12.04 3.78 6.12
N GLY A 60 -11.54 2.82 6.91
CA GLY A 60 -11.13 3.03 8.31
C GLY A 60 -9.81 3.80 8.49
N GLY A 61 -9.17 4.23 7.40
CA GLY A 61 -7.97 5.06 7.37
C GLY A 61 -6.81 4.48 8.19
N LYS A 62 -6.09 5.36 8.90
CA LYS A 62 -4.93 4.99 9.73
C LYS A 62 -5.25 3.87 10.73
N LYS A 63 -6.45 3.88 11.33
CA LYS A 63 -6.84 2.89 12.34
C LYS A 63 -6.93 1.49 11.73
N ALA A 64 -7.51 1.37 10.53
CA ALA A 64 -7.58 0.09 9.82
C ALA A 64 -6.18 -0.44 9.47
N LEU A 65 -5.30 0.42 8.94
CA LEU A 65 -3.93 0.04 8.60
C LEU A 65 -3.11 -0.41 9.82
N LEU A 66 -3.21 0.31 10.93
CA LEU A 66 -2.56 -0.08 12.18
C LEU A 66 -3.12 -1.40 12.73
N SER A 67 -4.41 -1.66 12.56
CA SER A 67 -5.01 -2.94 12.93
C SER A 67 -4.43 -4.09 12.10
N ILE A 68 -4.21 -3.88 10.79
CA ILE A 68 -3.56 -4.87 9.92
C ILE A 68 -2.14 -5.17 10.41
N ILE A 69 -1.33 -4.14 10.71
CA ILE A 69 0.02 -4.33 11.27
C ILE A 69 -0.03 -5.10 12.59
N ARG A 70 -0.94 -4.73 13.51
CA ARG A 70 -1.08 -5.41 14.81
C ARG A 70 -1.46 -6.89 14.67
N SER A 71 -2.17 -7.26 13.61
CA SER A 71 -2.49 -8.65 13.27
C SER A 71 -1.35 -9.40 12.56
N GLY A 72 -0.14 -8.82 12.50
CA GLY A 72 1.03 -9.39 11.84
C GLY A 72 1.11 -9.12 10.34
N GLY A 73 0.34 -8.16 9.82
CA GLY A 73 0.37 -7.76 8.41
C GLY A 73 -0.38 -8.72 7.47
N PHE A 74 -0.07 -8.63 6.18
CA PHE A 74 -0.68 -9.45 5.14
C PHE A 74 -0.23 -10.91 5.20
N PHE A 75 -1.05 -11.81 4.66
CA PHE A 75 -0.76 -13.25 4.66
C PHE A 75 0.23 -13.66 3.55
N ASN A 76 0.13 -13.02 2.37
CA ASN A 76 1.06 -13.10 1.25
C ASN A 76 0.94 -11.81 0.41
N PHE A 77 1.74 -11.71 -0.66
CA PHE A 77 1.76 -10.55 -1.56
C PHE A 77 1.52 -10.92 -3.04
N ASP A 78 0.94 -12.09 -3.31
CA ASP A 78 0.84 -12.64 -4.67
C ASP A 78 -0.05 -11.80 -5.61
N ASN A 79 -1.06 -11.13 -5.05
CA ASN A 79 -1.98 -10.25 -5.76
C ASN A 79 -1.71 -8.76 -5.48
N VAL A 80 -0.49 -8.41 -5.06
CA VAL A 80 -0.09 -7.05 -4.72
C VAL A 80 0.76 -6.47 -5.84
N VAL A 81 0.52 -5.21 -6.16
CA VAL A 81 1.38 -4.40 -7.01
C VAL A 81 1.94 -3.23 -6.21
N TRP A 82 3.11 -2.75 -6.62
CA TRP A 82 3.78 -1.63 -5.96
C TRP A 82 3.78 -0.42 -6.88
N LEU A 83 2.90 0.53 -6.59
CA LEU A 83 2.73 1.72 -7.40
C LEU A 83 3.84 2.72 -7.13
N GLN A 84 4.37 3.30 -8.21
CA GLN A 84 5.25 4.46 -8.17
C GLN A 84 4.45 5.72 -8.49
N PRO A 85 4.68 6.83 -7.77
CA PRO A 85 4.19 8.11 -8.23
C PRO A 85 4.83 8.47 -9.57
N LEU A 86 4.11 9.23 -10.39
CA LEU A 86 4.66 9.86 -11.58
C LEU A 86 5.63 10.97 -11.16
N ASN A 87 6.72 11.12 -11.91
CA ASN A 87 7.65 12.24 -11.79
C ASN A 87 7.00 13.57 -12.17
#